data_AF-A0A5N5DF46-F1
#
_entry.id   AF-A0A5N5DF46-F1
#
_cell.length_a   1.000
_cell.length_b   1.000
_cell.length_c   1.000
_cell.angle_alpha   90.00
_cell.angle_beta   90.00
_cell.angle_gamma   90.00
#
_symmetry.space_group_name_H-M   'P 1'
#
loop_
_entity.id
_entity.type
_entity.pdbx_description
1 polymer ?
#
loop_
_entity_poly.entity_id
_entity_poly.type
_entity_poly.pdbx_seq_one_letter_code
_entity_poly.pdbx_strand_id
1 'polypeptide(L)'
;MSAAETGQINPPAAASPTEKDTSNQTKDSAPSSTMADTPAAGVAKAPFPHPLPQCKPPAPAILTTDQEKKYQELLESVKKWENVPKTAAKKSEEEPLSDDERMWLTKECLLRYLRAVKWASAAAAEKRLLDTVIWRREYGTNGFTADYISPENETGKLIILGYDNDGRPCLYMDPSKQNTEKSDRQVHNLVFMLERAIDLMPAGVESIALLINFKNSTSAKNPSLGQGKQVLSILQGQYPERNGKSLISELPWYVSTFFKLISPLIDPVTKEKMKFNEPFGQFIPPVQLMKSYGGEVEFEYDHSVYWPTLNQMCDKLRAERKARWEARGKQIGDSEFILKGGDEAAPAEP
;
A
#
# COMPACT_ATOMS: atom_id res chain seq x y z
N MET A 1 -42.60 -12.86 -27.22
CA MET A 1 -41.87 -13.94 -27.93
C MET A 1 -40.62 -13.29 -28.49
N SER A 2 -39.39 -13.53 -28.05
CA SER A 2 -38.75 -14.76 -27.58
C SER A 2 -37.80 -14.45 -26.42
N ALA A 3 -37.73 -15.38 -25.47
CA ALA A 3 -36.71 -15.44 -24.43
C ALA A 3 -35.46 -16.18 -24.95
N ALA A 4 -34.30 -15.89 -24.36
CA ALA A 4 -33.11 -16.75 -24.33
C ALA A 4 -32.21 -16.19 -23.22
N GLU A 5 -32.30 -16.73 -22.00
CA GLU A 5 -31.56 -17.91 -21.48
C GLU A 5 -30.23 -17.50 -20.82
N THR A 6 -30.32 -17.42 -19.50
CA THR A 6 -29.25 -17.33 -18.51
C THR A 6 -28.53 -18.68 -18.38
N GLY A 7 -27.24 -18.73 -18.72
CA GLY A 7 -26.38 -19.88 -18.48
C GLY A 7 -25.79 -19.87 -17.07
N GLN A 8 -26.35 -20.69 -16.17
CA GLN A 8 -25.75 -21.09 -14.90
C GLN A 8 -24.60 -22.08 -15.14
N ILE A 9 -23.46 -21.85 -14.49
CA ILE A 9 -22.32 -22.77 -14.47
C ILE A 9 -22.32 -23.48 -13.11
N ASN A 10 -22.58 -24.78 -13.11
CA ASN A 10 -22.43 -25.65 -11.93
C ASN A 10 -20.97 -26.11 -11.77
N PRO A 11 -20.43 -26.19 -10.55
CA PRO A 11 -19.11 -26.76 -10.29
C PRO A 11 -19.14 -28.31 -10.29
N PRO A 12 -18.05 -28.99 -10.68
CA PRO A 12 -17.99 -30.45 -10.65
C PRO A 12 -17.70 -30.99 -9.24
N ALA A 13 -18.25 -32.19 -9.01
CA ALA A 13 -18.37 -32.88 -7.73
C ALA A 13 -17.06 -33.46 -7.18
N ALA A 14 -17.05 -33.61 -5.86
CA ALA A 14 -16.02 -34.23 -5.03
C ALA A 14 -15.91 -35.74 -5.26
N ALA A 15 -14.67 -36.25 -5.20
CA ALA A 15 -14.36 -37.65 -5.03
C ALA A 15 -13.19 -37.80 -4.04
N SER A 16 -13.38 -38.65 -3.03
CA SER A 16 -12.38 -39.16 -2.09
C SER A 16 -12.84 -40.56 -1.64
N PRO A 17 -11.98 -41.42 -1.05
CA PRO A 17 -10.54 -41.61 -1.25
C PRO A 17 -10.19 -43.10 -1.48
N THR A 18 -8.93 -43.41 -1.81
CA THR A 18 -8.40 -44.78 -1.70
C THR A 18 -7.21 -44.79 -0.75
N GLU A 19 -7.27 -45.63 0.27
CA GLU A 19 -6.22 -45.91 1.25
C GLU A 19 -5.02 -46.63 0.62
N LYS A 20 -3.81 -46.30 1.09
CA LYS A 20 -2.80 -47.29 1.51
C LYS A 20 -1.63 -46.63 2.27
N ASP A 21 -1.69 -46.86 3.58
CA ASP A 21 -0.66 -47.45 4.46
C ASP A 21 0.81 -46.94 4.50
N THR A 22 1.15 -46.50 5.71
CA THR A 22 2.39 -46.67 6.50
C THR A 22 3.78 -46.37 5.93
N SER A 23 4.46 -45.37 6.53
CA SER A 23 5.49 -45.65 7.54
C SER A 23 6.07 -44.36 8.16
N ASN A 24 6.38 -44.49 9.43
CA ASN A 24 6.81 -43.49 10.41
C ASN A 24 8.33 -43.29 10.33
N GLN A 25 8.81 -42.04 10.32
CA GLN A 25 10.14 -41.71 10.88
C GLN A 25 10.27 -40.22 11.21
N THR A 26 10.28 -39.98 12.51
CA THR A 26 10.64 -38.74 13.21
C THR A 26 12.11 -38.41 12.99
N LYS A 27 12.42 -37.15 12.68
CA LYS A 27 13.69 -36.53 13.07
C LYS A 27 13.54 -35.01 13.15
N ASP A 28 13.71 -34.52 14.37
CA ASP A 28 13.93 -33.14 14.72
C ASP A 28 15.12 -32.57 13.95
N SER A 29 14.92 -31.41 13.31
CA SER A 29 15.97 -30.42 13.10
C SER A 29 15.34 -29.09 12.72
N ALA A 30 15.36 -28.14 13.65
CA ALA A 30 15.08 -26.74 13.38
C ALA A 30 16.08 -26.18 12.35
N PRO A 31 15.65 -25.41 11.33
CA PRO A 31 16.58 -24.62 10.55
C PRO A 31 16.67 -23.21 11.16
N SER A 32 17.88 -22.91 11.62
CA SER A 32 18.39 -21.58 11.92
C SER A 32 18.11 -20.61 10.77
N SER A 33 17.47 -19.49 11.09
CA SER A 33 17.23 -18.37 10.21
C SER A 33 18.50 -17.54 10.02
N THR A 34 19.21 -17.76 8.92
CA THR A 34 20.19 -16.82 8.39
C THR A 34 19.99 -16.69 6.88
N MET A 35 19.03 -15.85 6.48
CA MET A 35 19.00 -15.25 5.14
C MET A 35 19.69 -13.90 5.28
N ALA A 36 20.98 -13.85 4.92
CA ALA A 36 21.71 -12.59 4.85
C ALA A 36 21.35 -11.87 3.53
N ASP A 37 20.70 -10.72 3.70
CA ASP A 37 20.38 -9.74 2.68
C ASP A 37 21.65 -9.14 2.05
N THR A 38 21.89 -9.42 0.77
CA THR A 38 22.44 -8.51 -0.26
C THR A 38 22.21 -9.22 -1.60
N PRO A 39 21.68 -8.58 -2.64
CA PRO A 39 21.68 -9.19 -3.97
C PRO A 39 23.11 -9.56 -4.34
N ALA A 40 23.38 -10.84 -4.60
CA ALA A 40 24.65 -11.28 -5.14
C ALA A 40 25.01 -10.42 -6.37
N ALA A 41 26.29 -10.12 -6.57
CA ALA A 41 26.77 -9.28 -7.66
C ALA A 41 26.11 -9.67 -9.00
N GLY A 42 25.15 -8.87 -9.45
CA GLY A 42 24.24 -9.23 -10.53
C GLY A 42 23.14 -8.19 -10.74
N VAL A 43 22.46 -8.28 -11.88
CA VAL A 43 21.36 -7.39 -12.25
C VAL A 43 20.10 -7.81 -11.49
N ALA A 44 19.56 -6.92 -10.65
CA ALA A 44 18.31 -7.13 -9.94
C ALA A 44 17.10 -7.02 -10.89
N LYS A 45 16.14 -7.93 -10.76
CA LYS A 45 14.90 -7.95 -11.57
C LYS A 45 13.62 -8.01 -10.73
N ALA A 46 13.75 -8.07 -9.41
CA ALA A 46 12.64 -8.27 -8.48
C ALA A 46 12.73 -7.28 -7.29
N PRO A 47 11.61 -7.01 -6.59
CA PRO A 47 11.63 -6.22 -5.36
C PRO A 47 12.49 -6.85 -4.27
N PHE A 48 13.04 -6.02 -3.39
CA PHE A 48 13.74 -6.51 -2.20
C PHE A 48 12.74 -6.89 -1.10
N PRO A 49 12.95 -8.04 -0.42
CA PRO A 49 11.96 -8.55 0.54
C PRO A 49 11.90 -7.71 1.81
N HIS A 50 13.01 -7.12 2.24
CA HIS A 50 13.13 -6.43 3.52
C HIS A 50 13.99 -5.17 3.41
N PRO A 51 13.75 -4.15 4.26
CA PRO A 51 14.66 -3.03 4.43
C PRO A 51 15.98 -3.51 5.06
N LEU A 52 17.03 -2.69 4.95
CA LEU A 52 18.26 -2.95 5.71
C LEU A 52 17.99 -2.85 7.22
N PRO A 53 18.71 -3.59 8.09
CA PRO A 53 18.48 -3.58 9.54
C PRO A 53 18.53 -2.19 10.20
N GLN A 54 19.31 -1.26 9.64
CA GLN A 54 19.43 0.12 10.10
C GLN A 54 18.31 1.04 9.60
N CYS A 55 17.57 0.66 8.56
CA CYS A 55 16.45 1.42 8.02
C CYS A 55 15.22 1.20 8.90
N LYS A 56 15.06 2.05 9.92
CA LYS A 56 13.99 1.93 10.91
C LYS A 56 13.13 3.19 10.90
N PRO A 57 11.80 3.06 11.03
CA PRO A 57 10.94 4.22 11.18
C PRO A 57 11.28 4.98 12.46
N PRO A 58 10.98 6.29 12.52
CA PRO A 58 11.03 7.02 13.78
C PRO A 58 10.10 6.37 14.81
N ALA A 59 10.47 6.48 16.09
CA ALA A 59 9.63 5.97 17.17
C ALA A 59 8.22 6.60 17.08
N PRO A 60 7.15 5.82 17.29
CA PRO A 60 5.80 6.36 17.33
C PRO A 60 5.67 7.48 18.36
N ALA A 61 4.95 8.55 18.00
CA ALA A 61 4.69 9.64 18.95
C ALA A 61 3.84 9.12 20.13
N ILE A 62 4.24 9.46 21.35
CA ILE A 62 3.46 9.16 22.56
C ILE A 62 2.19 10.03 22.52
N LEU A 63 1.03 9.37 22.62
CA LEU A 63 -0.25 10.08 22.63
C LEU A 63 -0.40 10.87 23.94
N THR A 64 -0.89 12.10 23.84
CA THR A 64 -1.34 12.84 25.03
C THR A 64 -2.62 12.23 25.58
N THR A 65 -2.98 12.54 26.83
CA THR A 65 -4.24 12.06 27.43
C THR A 65 -5.48 12.38 26.59
N ASP A 66 -5.51 13.57 25.97
CA ASP A 66 -6.60 13.98 25.08
C ASP A 66 -6.62 13.16 23.77
N GLN A 67 -5.44 12.89 23.20
CA GLN A 67 -5.31 12.07 22.00
C GLN A 67 -5.71 10.60 22.27
N GLU A 68 -5.28 10.03 23.40
CA GLU A 68 -5.68 8.69 23.83
C GLU A 68 -7.20 8.61 23.98
N LYS A 69 -7.81 9.61 24.64
CA LYS A 69 -9.28 9.69 24.78
C LYS A 69 -9.98 9.70 23.41
N LYS A 70 -9.53 10.54 22.48
CA LYS A 70 -10.10 10.60 21.11
C LYS A 70 -9.92 9.30 20.33
N TYR A 71 -8.79 8.61 20.52
CA TYR A 71 -8.57 7.30 19.95
C TYR A 71 -9.54 6.26 20.50
N GLN A 72 -9.73 6.20 21.83
CA GLN A 72 -10.67 5.27 22.45
C GLN A 72 -12.12 5.57 22.03
N GLU A 73 -12.52 6.84 21.99
CA GLU A 73 -13.85 7.25 21.48
C GLU A 73 -14.08 6.78 20.04
N LEU A 74 -13.09 6.97 19.15
CA LEU A 74 -13.18 6.52 17.77
C LEU A 74 -13.24 4.99 17.68
N LEU A 75 -12.36 4.28 18.39
CA LEU A 75 -12.30 2.81 18.39
C LEU A 75 -13.64 2.21 18.84
N GLU A 76 -14.21 2.71 19.92
CA GLU A 76 -15.48 2.22 20.45
C GLU A 76 -16.67 2.58 19.56
N SER A 77 -16.60 3.66 18.77
CA SER A 77 -17.61 3.95 17.76
C SER A 77 -17.50 3.00 16.56
N VAL A 78 -16.29 2.81 16.03
CA VAL A 78 -16.03 1.95 14.86
C VAL A 78 -16.32 0.47 15.15
N LYS A 79 -16.07 0.00 16.38
CA LYS A 79 -16.46 -1.37 16.80
C LYS A 79 -17.98 -1.63 16.74
N LYS A 80 -18.81 -0.58 16.77
CA LYS A 80 -20.26 -0.67 16.67
C LYS A 80 -20.77 -0.60 15.23
N TRP A 81 -19.88 -0.42 14.26
CA TRP A 81 -20.26 -0.47 12.85
C TRP A 81 -20.65 -1.91 12.49
N GLU A 82 -21.95 -2.15 12.38
CA GLU A 82 -22.48 -3.41 11.87
C GLU A 82 -22.67 -3.33 10.37
N ASN A 83 -23.56 -2.42 9.94
CA ASN A 83 -23.84 -2.15 8.53
C ASN A 83 -23.32 -0.76 8.16
N VAL A 84 -22.73 -0.66 6.98
CA VAL A 84 -22.22 0.59 6.42
C VAL A 84 -22.70 0.74 4.97
N PRO A 85 -22.87 1.96 4.47
CA PRO A 85 -23.31 2.19 3.10
C PRO A 85 -22.39 1.53 2.05
N LYS A 86 -22.98 1.08 0.95
CA LYS A 86 -22.22 0.56 -0.21
C LYS A 86 -21.63 1.67 -1.07
N THR A 87 -22.33 2.81 -1.09
CA THR A 87 -22.07 3.95 -1.99
C THR A 87 -22.28 5.27 -1.25
N ALA A 88 -21.72 6.35 -1.77
CA ALA A 88 -21.91 7.70 -1.26
C ALA A 88 -23.28 8.30 -1.66
N ALA A 89 -24.09 7.55 -2.42
CA ALA A 89 -25.41 7.98 -2.86
C ALA A 89 -26.38 8.12 -1.67
N LYS A 90 -27.32 9.08 -1.77
CA LYS A 90 -28.39 9.22 -0.78
C LYS A 90 -29.24 7.94 -0.75
N LYS A 91 -29.52 7.40 0.44
CA LYS A 91 -30.25 6.14 0.64
C LYS A 91 -29.56 4.92 0.00
N SER A 92 -28.22 4.90 0.04
CA SER A 92 -27.46 3.72 -0.32
C SER A 92 -27.92 2.52 0.51
N GLU A 93 -27.98 1.34 -0.12
CA GLU A 93 -28.12 0.08 0.61
C GLU A 93 -26.93 -0.07 1.56
N GLU A 94 -27.21 -0.50 2.79
CA GLU A 94 -26.18 -0.81 3.78
C GLU A 94 -25.91 -2.30 3.78
N GLU A 95 -24.64 -2.67 3.93
CA GLU A 95 -24.22 -4.06 4.05
C GLU A 95 -23.23 -4.22 5.22
N PRO A 96 -23.14 -5.43 5.80
CA PRO A 96 -22.21 -5.69 6.88
C PRO A 96 -20.76 -5.37 6.50
N LEU A 97 -19.93 -5.01 7.48
CA LEU A 97 -18.49 -4.99 7.25
C LEU A 97 -17.98 -6.40 6.91
N SER A 98 -17.27 -6.50 5.80
CA SER A 98 -16.52 -7.71 5.43
C SER A 98 -15.31 -7.92 6.35
N ASP A 99 -14.80 -9.16 6.41
CA ASP A 99 -13.58 -9.45 7.19
C ASP A 99 -12.38 -8.61 6.73
N ASP A 100 -12.25 -8.35 5.43
CA ASP A 100 -11.17 -7.52 4.88
C ASP A 100 -11.29 -6.06 5.35
N GLU A 101 -12.51 -5.53 5.46
CA GLU A 101 -12.74 -4.19 6.00
C GLU A 101 -12.46 -4.13 7.49
N ARG A 102 -12.89 -5.15 8.25
CA ARG A 102 -12.60 -5.24 9.70
C ARG A 102 -11.10 -5.32 9.96
N MET A 103 -10.37 -6.10 9.17
CA MET A 103 -8.91 -6.20 9.23
C MET A 103 -8.21 -4.90 8.82
N TRP A 104 -8.77 -4.13 7.89
CA TRP A 104 -8.24 -2.82 7.49
C TRP A 104 -8.38 -1.75 8.59
N LEU A 105 -9.40 -1.86 9.45
CA LEU A 105 -9.68 -0.96 10.57
C LEU A 105 -8.75 -1.21 11.78
N THR A 106 -7.45 -1.16 11.56
CA THR A 106 -6.40 -1.34 12.58
C THR A 106 -6.24 -0.11 13.49
N LYS A 107 -5.54 -0.29 14.62
CA LYS A 107 -5.16 0.83 15.51
C LYS A 107 -4.49 1.98 14.75
N GLU A 108 -3.48 1.66 13.95
CA GLU A 108 -2.71 2.62 13.17
C GLU A 108 -3.55 3.26 12.07
N CYS A 109 -4.51 2.53 11.49
CA CYS A 109 -5.51 3.10 10.60
C CYS A 109 -6.31 4.20 11.29
N LEU A 110 -6.93 3.91 12.43
CA LEU A 110 -7.70 4.90 13.19
C LEU A 110 -6.85 6.13 13.56
N LEU A 111 -5.60 5.91 13.98
CA LEU A 111 -4.66 6.98 14.30
C LEU A 111 -4.29 7.84 13.08
N ARG A 112 -4.14 7.26 11.89
CA ARG A 112 -3.94 8.03 10.64
C ARG A 112 -5.10 8.99 10.39
N TYR A 113 -6.33 8.54 10.56
CA TYR A 113 -7.51 9.39 10.34
C TYR A 113 -7.64 10.49 11.40
N LEU A 114 -7.30 10.21 12.67
CA LEU A 114 -7.23 11.24 13.72
C LEU A 114 -6.19 12.31 13.42
N ARG A 115 -4.98 11.92 12.98
CA ARG A 115 -3.95 12.87 12.55
C ARG A 115 -4.40 13.68 11.34
N ALA A 116 -5.07 13.05 10.38
CA ALA A 116 -5.53 13.69 9.15
C ALA A 116 -6.59 14.78 9.38
N VAL A 117 -7.36 14.68 10.47
CA VAL A 117 -8.28 15.73 10.93
C VAL A 117 -7.65 16.63 12.01
N LYS A 118 -6.33 16.58 12.17
CA LYS A 118 -5.56 17.37 13.15
C LYS A 118 -6.09 17.22 14.58
N TRP A 119 -6.53 16.00 14.93
CA TRP A 119 -7.13 15.68 16.22
C TRP A 119 -8.35 16.55 16.60
N ALA A 120 -9.08 17.08 15.61
CA ALA A 120 -10.24 17.95 15.84
C ALA A 120 -11.32 17.28 16.71
N SER A 121 -11.73 16.06 16.37
CA SER A 121 -12.62 15.22 17.18
C SER A 121 -12.62 13.77 16.67
N ALA A 122 -13.07 12.83 17.51
CA ALA A 122 -13.30 11.45 17.11
C ALA A 122 -14.34 11.36 15.97
N ALA A 123 -15.44 12.11 16.07
CA ALA A 123 -16.49 12.15 15.05
C ALA A 123 -16.01 12.66 13.67
N ALA A 124 -15.09 13.64 13.65
CA ALA A 124 -14.51 14.12 12.39
C ALA A 124 -13.64 13.04 11.73
N ALA A 125 -12.86 12.30 12.52
CA ALA A 125 -12.06 11.18 12.04
C ALA A 125 -12.96 10.02 11.57
N GLU A 126 -13.99 9.69 12.34
CA GLU A 126 -14.97 8.65 12.03
C GLU A 126 -15.67 8.91 10.70
N LYS A 127 -16.15 10.13 10.48
CA LYS A 127 -16.78 10.51 9.21
C LYS A 127 -15.84 10.26 8.03
N ARG A 128 -14.58 10.72 8.12
CA ARG A 128 -13.60 10.56 7.05
C ARG A 128 -13.23 9.10 6.83
N LEU A 129 -13.13 8.31 7.90
CA LEU A 129 -12.88 6.88 7.86
C LEU A 129 -14.01 6.16 7.12
N LEU A 130 -15.27 6.49 7.44
CA LEU A 130 -16.45 5.94 6.78
C LEU A 130 -16.50 6.33 5.30
N ASP A 131 -16.22 7.60 4.97
CA ASP A 131 -16.13 8.06 3.59
C ASP A 131 -15.09 7.21 2.79
N THR A 132 -13.98 6.79 3.42
CA THR A 132 -13.00 5.91 2.76
C THR A 132 -13.49 4.48 2.62
N VAL A 133 -14.15 3.89 3.62
CA VAL A 133 -14.73 2.54 3.49
C VAL A 133 -15.71 2.50 2.31
N ILE A 134 -16.60 3.48 2.23
CA ILE A 134 -17.55 3.63 1.12
C ILE A 134 -16.82 3.80 -0.20
N TRP A 135 -15.81 4.67 -0.27
CA TRP A 135 -15.01 4.85 -1.48
C TRP A 135 -14.31 3.55 -1.90
N ARG A 136 -13.76 2.76 -0.97
CA ARG A 136 -13.09 1.49 -1.29
C ARG A 136 -14.04 0.50 -1.95
N ARG A 137 -15.31 0.48 -1.52
CA ARG A 137 -16.39 -0.33 -2.12
C ARG A 137 -16.74 0.15 -3.51
N GLU A 138 -17.06 1.43 -3.67
CA GLU A 138 -17.46 2.03 -4.96
C GLU A 138 -16.35 1.95 -6.01
N TYR A 139 -15.13 2.27 -5.58
CA TYR A 139 -13.96 2.29 -6.45
C TYR A 139 -13.49 0.87 -6.80
N GLY A 140 -13.94 -0.14 -6.04
CA GLY A 140 -13.59 -1.54 -6.28
C GLY A 140 -12.12 -1.83 -6.01
N THR A 141 -11.52 -1.17 -5.01
CA THR A 141 -10.08 -1.29 -4.68
C THR A 141 -9.61 -2.74 -4.49
N ASN A 142 -10.45 -3.59 -3.90
CA ASN A 142 -10.16 -5.01 -3.69
C ASN A 142 -10.35 -5.87 -4.96
N GLY A 143 -10.98 -5.33 -6.00
CA GLY A 143 -11.27 -6.03 -7.27
C GLY A 143 -10.20 -5.87 -8.34
N PHE A 144 -9.22 -5.00 -8.16
CA PHE A 144 -8.13 -4.83 -9.12
C PHE A 144 -7.15 -6.01 -9.03
N THR A 145 -7.18 -6.90 -10.03
CA THR A 145 -6.28 -8.06 -10.10
C THR A 145 -4.94 -7.71 -10.75
N ALA A 146 -3.91 -8.51 -10.46
CA ALA A 146 -2.61 -8.40 -11.12
C ALA A 146 -2.73 -8.51 -12.65
N ASP A 147 -3.63 -9.36 -13.16
CA ASP A 147 -3.85 -9.53 -14.60
C ASP A 147 -4.55 -8.32 -15.23
N TYR A 148 -5.55 -7.75 -14.54
CA TYR A 148 -6.24 -6.55 -15.01
C TYR A 148 -5.28 -5.36 -15.14
N ILE A 149 -4.35 -5.22 -14.19
CA ILE A 149 -3.39 -4.10 -14.13
C ILE A 149 -2.12 -4.36 -14.96
N SER A 150 -1.73 -5.61 -15.19
CA SER A 150 -0.49 -6.00 -15.89
C SER A 150 -0.19 -5.17 -17.15
N PRO A 151 -1.14 -4.95 -18.09
CA PRO A 151 -0.88 -4.15 -19.29
C PRO A 151 -0.42 -2.71 -19.01
N GLU A 152 -0.85 -2.12 -17.89
CA GLU A 152 -0.42 -0.78 -17.49
C GLU A 152 1.05 -0.75 -17.08
N ASN A 153 1.62 -1.88 -16.65
CA ASN A 153 2.94 -1.91 -16.07
C ASN A 153 3.97 -2.70 -16.89
N GLU A 154 3.65 -3.13 -18.12
CA GLU A 154 4.57 -3.87 -19.00
C GLU A 154 5.92 -3.16 -19.25
N THR A 155 5.95 -1.83 -19.16
CA THR A 155 7.17 -1.03 -19.32
C THR A 155 7.87 -0.68 -18.00
N GLY A 156 7.28 -1.04 -16.86
CA GLY A 156 7.81 -0.68 -15.55
C GLY A 156 7.73 0.82 -15.26
N LYS A 157 6.60 1.45 -15.61
CA LYS A 157 6.35 2.87 -15.32
C LYS A 157 6.11 3.14 -13.83
N LEU A 158 5.59 2.14 -13.10
CA LEU A 158 5.54 2.11 -11.64
C LEU A 158 6.27 0.87 -11.13
N ILE A 159 7.24 1.04 -10.24
CA ILE A 159 8.04 -0.07 -9.69
C ILE A 159 8.20 0.17 -8.19
N ILE A 160 8.00 -0.86 -7.38
CA ILE A 160 8.43 -0.89 -5.97
C ILE A 160 9.76 -1.64 -5.88
N LEU A 161 10.79 -0.98 -5.37
CA LEU A 161 12.12 -1.55 -5.18
C LEU A 161 12.83 -0.86 -4.02
N GLY A 162 13.34 -1.64 -3.07
CA GLY A 162 14.10 -1.12 -1.94
C GLY A 162 13.32 -0.21 -0.99
N TYR A 163 14.04 0.30 0.00
CA TYR A 163 13.50 1.02 1.15
C TYR A 163 14.33 2.25 1.50
N ASP A 164 13.66 3.33 1.92
CA ASP A 164 14.33 4.55 2.37
C ASP A 164 15.00 4.39 3.76
N ASN A 165 15.68 5.43 4.23
CA ASN A 165 16.37 5.43 5.53
C ASN A 165 15.43 5.16 6.72
N ASP A 166 14.11 5.38 6.56
CA ASP A 166 13.10 5.15 7.59
C ASP A 166 12.34 3.81 7.36
N GLY A 167 12.83 2.97 6.45
CA GLY A 167 12.23 1.67 6.12
C GLY A 167 10.97 1.76 5.25
N ARG A 168 10.67 2.90 4.63
CA ARG A 168 9.52 3.05 3.74
C ARG A 168 9.78 2.38 2.39
N PRO A 169 8.86 1.54 1.88
CA PRO A 169 8.96 1.04 0.51
C PRO A 169 9.09 2.19 -0.50
N CYS A 170 10.03 2.07 -1.43
CA CYS A 170 10.24 3.07 -2.48
C CYS A 170 9.41 2.73 -3.73
N LEU A 171 8.42 3.55 -4.03
CA LEU A 171 7.61 3.49 -5.25
C LEU A 171 8.18 4.46 -6.29
N TYR A 172 8.90 3.91 -7.27
CA TYR A 172 9.39 4.61 -8.44
C TYR A 172 8.28 4.88 -9.43
N MET A 173 8.27 6.10 -9.95
CA MET A 173 7.33 6.58 -10.96
C MET A 173 8.14 7.21 -12.09
N ASP A 174 8.03 6.65 -13.28
CA ASP A 174 8.71 7.12 -14.48
C ASP A 174 7.67 7.41 -15.59
N PRO A 175 7.19 8.66 -15.69
CA PRO A 175 6.21 9.06 -16.70
C PRO A 175 6.71 8.88 -18.14
N SER A 176 8.03 8.83 -18.38
CA SER A 176 8.57 8.62 -19.72
C SER A 176 8.24 7.23 -20.28
N LYS A 177 7.99 6.27 -19.38
CA LYS A 177 7.61 4.89 -19.67
C LYS A 177 6.11 4.67 -19.85
N GLN A 178 5.30 5.74 -19.90
CA GLN A 178 3.87 5.60 -20.22
C GLN A 178 3.68 4.86 -21.55
N ASN A 179 2.92 3.76 -21.50
CA ASN A 179 2.77 2.78 -22.57
C ASN A 179 1.32 2.58 -23.03
N THR A 180 0.37 3.24 -22.36
CA THR A 180 -1.07 3.05 -22.61
C THR A 180 -1.75 4.38 -22.91
N GLU A 181 -2.86 4.28 -23.64
CA GLU A 181 -3.79 5.41 -23.81
C GLU A 181 -4.46 5.78 -22.49
N LYS A 182 -4.87 7.04 -22.38
CA LYS A 182 -5.51 7.58 -21.16
C LYS A 182 -6.82 6.84 -20.89
N SER A 183 -6.90 6.27 -19.70
CA SER A 183 -8.07 5.50 -19.23
C SER A 183 -8.10 5.49 -17.70
N ASP A 184 -9.24 5.09 -17.13
CA ASP A 184 -9.37 4.90 -15.68
C ASP A 184 -8.39 3.85 -15.15
N ARG A 185 -8.03 2.87 -15.99
CA ARG A 185 -7.05 1.82 -15.64
C ARG A 185 -5.68 2.39 -15.27
N GLN A 186 -5.30 3.56 -15.80
CA GLN A 186 -4.06 4.25 -15.37
C GLN A 186 -4.12 4.67 -13.90
N VAL A 187 -5.30 5.11 -13.43
CA VAL A 187 -5.51 5.49 -12.03
C VAL A 187 -5.68 4.24 -11.17
N HIS A 188 -6.35 3.20 -11.68
CA HIS A 188 -6.39 1.89 -11.02
C HIS A 188 -4.99 1.31 -10.81
N ASN A 189 -4.08 1.44 -11.78
CA ASN A 189 -2.68 1.02 -11.63
C ASN A 189 -1.97 1.76 -10.50
N LEU A 190 -2.15 3.07 -10.39
CA LEU A 190 -1.58 3.83 -9.27
C LEU A 190 -2.12 3.31 -7.92
N VAL A 191 -3.44 3.16 -7.81
CA VAL A 191 -4.08 2.66 -6.58
C VAL A 191 -3.60 1.24 -6.26
N PHE A 192 -3.54 0.36 -7.25
CA PHE A 192 -3.02 -1.00 -7.10
C PHE A 192 -1.58 -0.99 -6.58
N MET A 193 -0.70 -0.19 -7.19
CA MET A 193 0.71 -0.11 -6.77
C MET A 193 0.89 0.54 -5.40
N LEU A 194 0.02 1.46 -4.99
CA LEU A 194 -0.01 1.98 -3.62
C LEU A 194 -0.40 0.88 -2.62
N GLU A 195 -1.42 0.07 -2.91
CA GLU A 195 -1.80 -1.07 -2.06
C GLU A 195 -0.67 -2.11 -1.99
N ARG A 196 0.04 -2.39 -3.09
CA ARG A 196 1.23 -3.27 -3.07
C ARG A 196 2.37 -2.69 -2.22
N ALA A 197 2.59 -1.39 -2.27
CA ALA A 197 3.57 -0.74 -1.39
C ALA A 197 3.16 -0.82 0.08
N ILE A 198 1.86 -0.71 0.40
CA ILE A 198 1.33 -0.92 1.76
C ILE A 198 1.50 -2.39 2.20
N ASP A 199 1.31 -3.33 1.27
CA ASP A 199 1.57 -4.75 1.51
C ASP A 199 3.03 -5.01 1.89
N LEU A 200 3.99 -4.29 1.29
CA LEU A 200 5.42 -4.43 1.57
C LEU A 200 5.92 -3.64 2.79
N MET A 201 5.07 -2.86 3.47
CA MET A 201 5.51 -2.13 4.66
C MET A 201 5.91 -3.10 5.80
N PRO A 202 7.13 -2.97 6.35
CA PRO A 202 7.52 -3.72 7.55
C PRO A 202 6.77 -3.22 8.79
N ALA A 203 6.85 -3.97 9.89
CA ALA A 203 6.26 -3.58 11.16
C ALA A 203 6.76 -2.19 11.61
N GLY A 204 5.83 -1.34 12.04
CA GLY A 204 6.12 0.05 12.46
C GLY A 204 6.22 1.07 11.33
N VAL A 205 6.21 0.64 10.07
CA VAL A 205 6.18 1.55 8.91
C VAL A 205 4.75 1.74 8.43
N GLU A 206 4.33 3.01 8.35
CA GLU A 206 2.98 3.42 7.91
C GLU A 206 2.96 4.19 6.59
N SER A 207 4.12 4.53 6.00
CA SER A 207 4.20 5.45 4.87
C SER A 207 5.14 4.98 3.76
N ILE A 208 5.00 5.57 2.58
CA ILE A 208 5.69 5.22 1.34
C ILE A 208 6.65 6.37 0.96
N ALA A 209 7.76 6.04 0.33
CA ALA A 209 8.62 7.00 -0.36
C ALA A 209 8.29 6.98 -1.87
N LEU A 210 7.82 8.10 -2.41
CA LEU A 210 7.54 8.27 -3.84
C LEU A 210 8.78 8.82 -4.53
N LEU A 211 9.22 8.18 -5.61
CA LEU A 211 10.39 8.58 -6.39
C LEU A 211 9.97 8.89 -7.82
N ILE A 212 9.77 10.16 -8.13
CA ILE A 212 9.22 10.61 -9.41
C ILE A 212 10.36 11.20 -10.25
N ASN A 213 10.66 10.57 -11.39
CA ASN A 213 11.68 11.06 -12.30
C ASN A 213 11.06 11.43 -13.64
N PHE A 214 11.09 12.71 -13.99
CA PHE A 214 10.52 13.21 -15.24
C PHE A 214 11.51 13.23 -16.41
N LYS A 215 12.72 12.66 -16.25
CA LYS A 215 13.71 12.56 -17.33
C LYS A 215 13.11 11.93 -18.57
N ASN A 216 13.30 12.57 -19.72
CA ASN A 216 12.76 12.16 -21.01
C ASN A 216 11.21 12.05 -21.08
N SER A 217 10.48 12.54 -20.08
CA SER A 217 9.03 12.65 -20.18
C SER A 217 8.65 13.69 -21.24
N THR A 218 7.47 13.51 -21.83
CA THR A 218 6.85 14.46 -22.75
C THR A 218 5.50 14.89 -22.21
N SER A 219 5.03 16.07 -22.59
CA SER A 219 3.71 16.57 -22.17
C SER A 219 2.57 15.63 -22.54
N ALA A 220 2.68 14.88 -23.64
CA ALA A 220 1.68 13.91 -24.08
C ALA A 220 1.57 12.69 -23.13
N LYS A 221 2.71 12.25 -22.56
CA LYS A 221 2.80 11.11 -21.64
C LYS A 221 2.41 11.47 -20.21
N ASN A 222 2.44 12.75 -19.87
CA ASN A 222 2.02 13.22 -18.56
C ASN A 222 0.50 13.11 -18.33
N PRO A 223 0.07 12.96 -17.07
CA PRO A 223 -1.35 12.98 -16.72
C PRO A 223 -2.03 14.26 -17.20
N SER A 224 -3.29 14.14 -17.63
CA SER A 224 -4.13 15.32 -17.87
C SER A 224 -4.40 16.07 -16.55
N LEU A 225 -4.82 17.34 -16.62
CA LEU A 225 -5.22 18.09 -15.41
C LEU A 225 -6.37 17.41 -14.66
N GLY A 226 -7.30 16.78 -15.38
CA GLY A 226 -8.39 16.00 -14.79
C GLY A 226 -7.87 14.79 -14.01
N GLN A 227 -7.01 13.97 -14.63
CA GLN A 227 -6.38 12.84 -13.97
C GLN A 227 -5.53 13.28 -12.77
N GLY A 228 -4.77 14.38 -12.89
CA GLY A 228 -3.99 14.93 -11.80
C GLY A 228 -4.85 15.36 -10.60
N LYS A 229 -5.99 16.02 -10.85
CA LYS A 229 -6.96 16.37 -9.79
C LYS A 229 -7.59 15.13 -9.16
N GLN A 230 -7.95 14.13 -9.96
CA GLN A 230 -8.51 12.87 -9.47
C GLN A 230 -7.51 12.13 -8.58
N VAL A 231 -6.26 11.96 -9.03
CA VAL A 231 -5.18 11.35 -8.24
C VAL A 231 -4.95 12.12 -6.95
N LEU A 232 -4.86 13.46 -7.00
CA LEU A 232 -4.70 14.28 -5.81
C LEU A 232 -5.86 14.08 -4.82
N SER A 233 -7.09 14.03 -5.32
CA SER A 233 -8.29 13.78 -4.50
C SER A 233 -8.27 12.40 -3.84
N ILE A 234 -7.84 11.35 -4.56
CA ILE A 234 -7.67 10.00 -4.01
C ILE A 234 -6.60 10.01 -2.91
N LEU A 235 -5.41 10.56 -3.19
CA LEU A 235 -4.29 10.57 -2.25
C LEU A 235 -4.62 11.36 -0.98
N GLN A 236 -5.26 12.52 -1.11
CA GLN A 236 -5.62 13.35 0.05
C GLN A 236 -6.80 12.79 0.82
N GLY A 237 -7.81 12.25 0.13
CA GLY A 237 -9.02 11.74 0.77
C GLY A 237 -8.80 10.39 1.44
N GLN A 238 -8.22 9.44 0.69
CA GLN A 238 -8.33 8.00 0.93
C GLN A 238 -7.03 7.35 1.40
N TYR A 239 -5.91 8.06 1.26
CA TYR A 239 -4.60 7.63 1.74
C TYR A 239 -3.99 8.64 2.73
N PRO A 240 -4.73 9.05 3.78
CA PRO A 240 -4.20 10.01 4.74
C PRO A 240 -2.92 9.48 5.39
N GLU A 241 -1.95 10.37 5.60
CA GLU A 241 -0.68 10.04 6.28
C GLU A 241 0.18 8.96 5.59
N ARG A 242 -0.15 8.51 4.38
CA ARG A 242 0.62 7.49 3.65
C ARG A 242 1.82 8.06 2.87
N ASN A 243 1.78 9.35 2.50
CA ASN A 243 2.96 10.00 1.90
C ASN A 243 3.98 10.29 3.00
N GLY A 244 5.10 9.56 3.01
CA GLY A 244 6.21 9.80 3.92
C GLY A 244 7.21 10.77 3.33
N LYS A 245 7.57 10.58 2.06
CA LYS A 245 8.48 11.44 1.32
C LYS A 245 8.17 11.38 -0.18
N SER A 246 8.31 12.50 -0.88
CA SER A 246 8.20 12.55 -2.35
C SER A 246 9.47 13.17 -2.93
N LEU A 247 10.34 12.35 -3.50
CA LEU A 247 11.57 12.76 -4.16
C LEU A 247 11.28 12.96 -5.64
N ILE A 248 11.51 14.17 -6.15
CA ILE A 248 11.10 14.56 -7.50
C ILE A 248 12.30 15.13 -8.24
N SER A 249 12.67 14.54 -9.36
CA SER A 249 13.83 14.94 -10.16
C SER A 249 13.47 15.26 -11.61
N GLU A 250 14.36 16.00 -12.27
CA GLU A 250 14.37 16.17 -13.73
C GLU A 250 13.12 16.87 -14.26
N LEU A 251 12.59 17.84 -13.50
CA LEU A 251 11.36 18.57 -13.79
C LEU A 251 11.48 19.43 -15.06
N PRO A 252 10.82 19.05 -16.17
CA PRO A 252 10.73 19.91 -17.33
C PRO A 252 9.89 21.15 -16.98
N TRP A 253 10.11 22.26 -17.69
CA TRP A 253 9.45 23.54 -17.40
C TRP A 253 7.91 23.43 -17.32
N TYR A 254 7.29 22.56 -18.13
CA TYR A 254 5.84 22.35 -18.16
C TYR A 254 5.32 21.58 -16.94
N VAL A 255 6.13 20.72 -16.32
CA VAL A 255 5.77 20.05 -15.05
C VAL A 255 5.80 21.07 -13.91
N SER A 256 6.77 21.98 -13.91
CA SER A 256 6.80 23.10 -12.96
C SER A 256 5.55 23.98 -13.08
N THR A 257 5.07 24.24 -14.30
CA THR A 257 3.80 24.95 -14.53
C THR A 257 2.60 24.17 -14.01
N PHE A 258 2.51 22.87 -14.32
CA PHE A 258 1.45 22.01 -13.80
C PHE A 258 1.43 21.99 -12.27
N PHE A 259 2.61 21.85 -11.64
CA PHE A 259 2.74 21.86 -10.19
C PHE A 259 2.27 23.18 -9.58
N LYS A 260 2.60 24.33 -10.19
CA LYS A 260 2.10 25.64 -9.76
C LYS A 260 0.56 25.70 -9.78
N LEU A 261 -0.10 25.06 -10.75
CA LEU A 261 -1.56 25.03 -10.85
C LEU A 261 -2.22 24.17 -9.77
N ILE A 262 -1.60 23.05 -9.39
CA ILE A 262 -2.16 22.15 -8.35
C ILE A 262 -1.68 22.46 -6.93
N SER A 263 -0.59 23.21 -6.79
CA SER A 263 0.01 23.56 -5.49
C SER A 263 -0.96 24.20 -4.48
N PRO A 264 -1.93 25.04 -4.86
CA PRO A 264 -2.93 25.55 -3.92
C PRO A 264 -3.83 24.46 -3.30
N LEU A 265 -3.97 23.32 -3.97
CA LEU A 265 -4.75 22.18 -3.49
C LEU A 265 -3.93 21.25 -2.59
N ILE A 266 -2.61 21.41 -2.53
CA ILE A 266 -1.71 20.57 -1.73
C ILE A 266 -1.57 21.16 -0.33
N ASP A 267 -1.92 20.37 0.69
CA ASP A 267 -1.76 20.70 2.10
C ASP A 267 -0.28 21.01 2.45
N PRO A 268 0.01 21.99 3.35
CA PRO A 268 1.38 22.36 3.71
C PRO A 268 2.28 21.21 4.18
N VAL A 269 1.78 20.27 4.98
CA VAL A 269 2.56 19.11 5.45
C VAL A 269 2.95 18.22 4.27
N THR A 270 2.07 18.11 3.28
CA THR A 270 2.40 17.39 2.03
C THR A 270 3.52 18.10 1.26
N LYS A 271 3.52 19.45 1.19
CA LYS A 271 4.58 20.22 0.51
C LYS A 271 5.95 20.03 1.16
N GLU A 272 6.02 20.00 2.49
CA GLU A 272 7.28 19.80 3.23
C GLU A 272 7.94 18.46 2.93
N LYS A 273 7.13 17.44 2.64
CA LYS A 273 7.57 16.09 2.26
C LYS A 273 8.08 16.00 0.82
N MET A 274 7.83 17.01 -0.01
CA MET A 274 8.29 17.06 -1.41
C MET A 274 9.72 17.63 -1.46
N LYS A 275 10.66 16.86 -2.01
CA LYS A 275 12.06 17.22 -2.20
C LYS A 275 12.34 17.29 -3.70
N PHE A 276 12.69 18.47 -4.19
CA PHE A 276 12.84 18.73 -5.61
C PHE A 276 14.32 18.83 -5.98
N ASN A 277 14.78 17.99 -6.91
CA ASN A 277 16.15 17.95 -7.42
C ASN A 277 17.24 17.76 -6.34
N GLU A 278 16.87 17.20 -5.18
CA GLU A 278 17.84 16.77 -4.16
C GLU A 278 18.36 15.36 -4.50
N PRO A 279 19.64 15.03 -4.24
CA PRO A 279 20.17 13.70 -4.48
C PRO A 279 19.43 12.63 -3.67
N PHE A 280 18.90 11.60 -4.34
CA PHE A 280 18.05 10.60 -3.67
C PHE A 280 18.82 9.77 -2.62
N GLY A 281 20.13 9.61 -2.81
CA GLY A 281 21.03 8.93 -1.86
C GLY A 281 21.12 9.59 -0.48
N GLN A 282 20.66 10.83 -0.30
CA GLN A 282 20.52 11.45 1.03
C GLN A 282 19.40 10.81 1.86
N PHE A 283 18.44 10.17 1.19
CA PHE A 283 17.21 9.65 1.79
C PHE A 283 17.10 8.14 1.72
N ILE A 284 17.87 7.49 0.85
CA ILE A 284 17.78 6.07 0.54
C ILE A 284 19.21 5.52 0.53
N PRO A 285 19.49 4.41 1.22
CA PRO A 285 20.81 3.78 1.17
C PRO A 285 21.18 3.45 -0.28
N PRO A 286 22.42 3.70 -0.74
CA PRO A 286 22.82 3.44 -2.13
C PRO A 286 22.55 2.00 -2.60
N VAL A 287 22.78 1.00 -1.74
CA VAL A 287 22.49 -0.43 -2.00
C VAL A 287 20.99 -0.76 -2.09
N GLN A 288 20.10 0.18 -1.80
CA GLN A 288 18.65 0.09 -1.91
C GLN A 288 18.09 0.97 -3.03
N LEU A 289 18.95 1.72 -3.73
CA LEU A 289 18.57 2.72 -4.74
C LEU A 289 19.10 2.33 -6.12
N MET A 290 18.25 2.44 -7.16
CA MET A 290 18.67 2.17 -8.54
C MET A 290 19.82 3.08 -8.98
N LYS A 291 20.79 2.54 -9.72
CA LYS A 291 21.90 3.30 -10.32
C LYS A 291 21.42 4.45 -11.20
N SER A 292 20.34 4.26 -11.95
CA SER A 292 19.72 5.30 -12.79
C SER A 292 19.14 6.48 -11.98
N TYR A 293 19.06 6.34 -10.65
CA TYR A 293 18.62 7.35 -9.69
C TYR A 293 19.76 7.74 -8.71
N GLY A 294 21.00 7.34 -8.99
CA GLY A 294 22.19 7.70 -8.21
C GLY A 294 22.56 6.73 -7.08
N GLY A 295 22.01 5.52 -7.06
CA GLY A 295 22.41 4.46 -6.12
C GLY A 295 23.37 3.42 -6.72
N GLU A 296 23.36 2.21 -6.16
CA GLU A 296 24.26 1.10 -6.51
C GLU A 296 23.53 -0.09 -7.15
N VAL A 297 22.20 -0.14 -7.08
CA VAL A 297 21.40 -1.26 -7.60
C VAL A 297 21.34 -1.18 -9.13
N GLU A 298 21.97 -2.14 -9.80
CA GLU A 298 21.75 -2.39 -11.23
C GLU A 298 20.40 -3.09 -11.38
N PHE A 299 19.36 -2.36 -11.80
CA PHE A 299 18.00 -2.89 -11.92
C PHE A 299 17.55 -2.92 -13.39
N GLU A 300 17.12 -4.09 -13.84
CA GLU A 300 16.53 -4.30 -15.15
C GLU A 300 15.08 -4.76 -14.98
N TYR A 301 14.15 -3.99 -15.57
CA TYR A 301 12.74 -4.37 -15.55
C TYR A 301 12.45 -5.44 -16.59
N ASP A 302 12.14 -6.64 -16.12
CA ASP A 302 11.58 -7.73 -16.92
C ASP A 302 10.18 -8.02 -16.38
N HIS A 303 9.13 -7.66 -17.13
CA HIS A 303 7.75 -7.80 -16.67
C HIS A 303 7.41 -9.25 -16.29
N SER A 304 7.92 -10.22 -17.05
CA SER A 304 7.64 -11.65 -16.84
C SER A 304 8.24 -12.20 -15.55
N VAL A 305 9.23 -11.51 -14.99
CA VAL A 305 9.87 -11.85 -13.71
C VAL A 305 9.34 -10.95 -12.58
N TYR A 306 9.39 -9.64 -12.78
CA TYR A 306 9.09 -8.64 -11.77
C TYR A 306 7.63 -8.74 -11.30
N TRP A 307 6.68 -8.78 -12.25
CA TRP A 307 5.26 -8.69 -11.96
C TRP A 307 4.74 -9.88 -11.14
N PRO A 308 4.97 -11.15 -11.52
CA PRO A 308 4.55 -12.26 -10.67
C PRO A 308 5.28 -12.26 -9.32
N THR A 309 6.56 -11.88 -9.27
CA THR A 309 7.33 -11.86 -8.01
C THR A 309 6.76 -10.85 -7.01
N LEU A 310 6.50 -9.61 -7.45
CA LEU A 310 5.88 -8.57 -6.61
C LEU A 310 4.55 -9.04 -6.03
N ASN A 311 3.69 -9.61 -6.88
CA ASN A 311 2.35 -10.01 -6.47
C ASN A 311 2.39 -11.20 -5.52
N GLN A 312 3.21 -12.24 -5.79
CA GLN A 312 3.39 -13.36 -4.87
C GLN A 312 3.90 -12.94 -3.50
N MET A 313 4.85 -11.98 -3.44
CA MET A 313 5.33 -11.41 -2.18
C MET A 313 4.21 -10.72 -1.41
N CYS A 314 3.41 -9.89 -2.09
CA CYS A 314 2.30 -9.18 -1.46
C CYS A 314 1.20 -10.15 -0.98
N ASP A 315 0.86 -11.15 -1.79
CA ASP A 315 -0.14 -12.18 -1.46
C ASP A 315 0.26 -12.96 -0.21
N LYS A 316 1.53 -13.37 -0.13
CA LYS A 316 2.10 -14.04 1.05
C LYS A 316 1.97 -13.15 2.30
N LEU A 317 2.39 -11.89 2.22
CA LEU A 317 2.33 -10.97 3.35
C LEU A 317 0.88 -10.69 3.79
N ARG A 318 -0.07 -10.56 2.86
CA ARG A 318 -1.50 -10.42 3.18
C ARG A 318 -2.05 -11.67 3.86
N ALA A 319 -1.69 -12.86 3.38
CA ALA A 319 -2.10 -14.12 3.99
C ALA A 319 -1.57 -14.27 5.42
N GLU A 320 -0.29 -13.93 5.66
CA GLU A 320 0.29 -13.94 7.02
C GLU A 320 -0.40 -12.94 7.95
N ARG A 321 -0.67 -11.72 7.49
CA ARG A 321 -1.40 -10.70 8.26
C ARG A 321 -2.79 -11.19 8.63
N LYS A 322 -3.51 -11.77 7.66
CA LYS A 322 -4.84 -12.33 7.87
C LYS A 322 -4.80 -13.47 8.89
N ALA A 323 -3.87 -14.41 8.76
CA ALA A 323 -3.70 -15.50 9.72
C ALA A 323 -3.45 -15.00 11.15
N ARG A 324 -2.60 -13.97 11.32
CA ARG A 324 -2.37 -13.35 12.64
C ARG A 324 -3.62 -12.66 13.18
N TRP A 325 -4.36 -11.94 12.35
CA TRP A 325 -5.62 -11.29 12.74
C TRP A 325 -6.71 -12.29 13.13
N GLU A 326 -6.83 -13.39 12.37
CA GLU A 326 -7.76 -14.48 12.67
C GLU A 326 -7.41 -15.18 13.99
N ALA A 327 -6.13 -15.47 14.22
CA ALA A 327 -5.65 -16.05 15.48
C ALA A 327 -5.91 -15.16 16.70
N ARG A 328 -6.07 -13.85 16.50
CA ARG A 328 -6.38 -12.86 17.54
C ARG A 328 -7.88 -12.59 17.70
N GLY A 329 -8.73 -13.32 16.97
CA GLY A 329 -10.18 -13.25 17.11
C GLY A 329 -10.85 -12.20 16.23
N LYS A 330 -10.24 -11.82 15.10
CA LYS A 330 -10.86 -10.98 14.06
C LYS A 330 -11.30 -9.60 14.56
N GLN A 331 -10.48 -8.95 15.39
CA GLN A 331 -10.85 -7.72 16.09
C GLN A 331 -10.58 -6.46 15.25
N ILE A 332 -11.52 -5.52 15.31
CA ILE A 332 -11.26 -4.12 14.88
C ILE A 332 -10.33 -3.47 15.90
N GLY A 333 -9.34 -2.73 15.41
CA GLY A 333 -8.37 -2.03 16.24
C GLY A 333 -7.13 -2.83 16.60
N ASP A 334 -6.95 -4.04 16.04
CA ASP A 334 -5.67 -4.77 16.16
C ASP A 334 -4.51 -3.93 15.60
N SER A 335 -3.31 -4.09 16.18
CA SER A 335 -2.14 -3.31 15.78
C SER A 335 -1.49 -3.86 14.50
N GLU A 336 -1.29 -3.01 13.50
CA GLU A 336 -0.49 -3.28 12.31
C GLU A 336 0.92 -3.75 12.66
N PHE A 337 1.52 -3.24 13.75
CA PHE A 337 2.85 -3.67 14.18
C PHE A 337 2.87 -5.18 14.45
N ILE A 338 1.89 -5.68 15.21
CA ILE A 338 1.74 -7.10 15.54
C ILE A 338 1.30 -7.91 14.32
N LEU A 339 0.32 -7.42 13.56
CA LEU A 339 -0.15 -8.10 12.35
C LEU A 339 0.95 -8.24 11.28
N LYS A 340 1.93 -7.35 11.27
CA LYS A 340 3.13 -7.39 10.41
C LYS A 340 4.30 -8.18 11.02
N GLY A 341 4.09 -8.87 12.14
CA GLY A 341 5.09 -9.74 12.77
C GLY A 341 6.11 -9.03 13.66
N GLY A 342 5.81 -7.81 14.12
CA GLY A 342 6.59 -7.18 15.17
C GLY A 342 6.38 -7.88 16.52
N ASP A 343 7.44 -7.95 17.32
CA ASP A 343 7.41 -8.62 18.62
C ASP A 343 6.48 -7.87 19.58
N GLU A 344 5.51 -8.57 20.15
CA GLU A 344 4.71 -8.05 21.26
C GLU A 344 5.71 -7.82 22.41
N ALA A 345 6.00 -6.56 22.74
CA ALA A 345 6.86 -6.27 23.88
C ALA A 345 6.27 -7.00 25.09
N ALA A 346 7.07 -7.86 25.74
CA ALA A 346 6.64 -8.48 26.98
C ALA A 346 6.17 -7.37 27.93
N PRO A 347 5.04 -7.54 28.65
CA PRO A 347 4.65 -6.57 29.64
C PRO A 347 5.84 -6.33 30.57
N ALA A 348 6.17 -5.06 30.82
CA ALA A 348 7.20 -4.70 31.77
C ALA A 348 6.90 -5.47 33.07
N GLU A 349 7.85 -6.30 33.51
CA GLU A 349 7.72 -6.99 34.79
C GLU A 349 7.45 -5.96 35.90
N PRO A 350 6.57 -6.29 36.87
CA PRO A 350 5.97 -5.35 37.82
C PRO A 350 6.95 -4.59 38.70
#